data_AF-A0A382P894-F1
#
_entry.id   AF-A0A382P894-F1
#
_cell.length_a   1.000
_cell.length_b   1.000
_cell.length_c   1.000
_cell.angle_alpha   90.00
_cell.angle_beta   90.00
_cell.angle_gamma   90.00
#
_symmetry.space_group_name_H-M   'P 1'
#
loop_
_entity.id
_entity.type
_entity.pdbx_description
1 polymer ?
#
loop_
_entity_poly.entity_id
_entity_poly.type
_entity_poly.pdbx_seq_one_letter_code
_entity_poly.pdbx_strand_id
1 'polypeptide(L)'
;MKDLKIAVINGGGSAEADVSRSSARGVVGALKENFDQVTSIELDDDVADSLSACGLDVVFPILHGRPGEDGTLQGFLEILGYRYVGSDVHSSALAMNKIVAKQVFQEAGLPVADQCVVRRQSGIADSVADSVARITQSLGESVVVKPACQGSAIGVTLIDNISELHNAV
;
A
#
# COMPACT_ATOMS: atom_id res chain seq x y z
N MET A 1 -0.38 -19.06 -25.37
CA MET A 1 -0.47 -18.57 -23.97
C MET A 1 0.61 -19.16 -23.08
N LYS A 2 0.92 -20.46 -23.17
CA LYS A 2 1.93 -21.12 -22.33
C LYS A 2 3.35 -20.54 -22.41
N ASP A 3 3.69 -19.86 -23.51
CA ASP A 3 5.03 -19.29 -23.74
C ASP A 3 5.31 -17.98 -22.97
N LEU A 4 4.31 -17.41 -22.29
CA LEU A 4 4.48 -16.17 -21.53
C LEU A 4 5.41 -16.39 -20.33
N LYS A 5 6.44 -15.55 -20.21
CA LYS A 5 7.38 -15.54 -19.09
C LYS A 5 6.93 -14.57 -18.01
N ILE A 6 6.52 -15.12 -16.88
CA ILE A 6 5.93 -14.36 -15.78
C ILE A 6 6.90 -14.31 -14.60
N ALA A 7 7.22 -13.10 -14.14
CA ALA A 7 7.94 -12.89 -12.90
C ALA A 7 6.96 -12.49 -11.78
N VAL A 8 6.88 -13.26 -10.71
CA VAL A 8 6.08 -12.94 -9.52
C VAL A 8 6.98 -12.27 -8.49
N ILE A 9 6.85 -10.96 -8.31
CA ILE A 9 7.60 -10.23 -7.29
C ILE A 9 6.84 -10.29 -5.97
N ASN A 10 7.52 -10.66 -4.88
CA ASN A 10 6.92 -10.78 -3.55
C ASN A 10 7.93 -10.49 -2.42
N GLY A 11 7.46 -10.58 -1.18
CA GLY A 11 8.20 -10.28 0.03
C GLY A 11 8.53 -8.81 0.19
N GLY A 12 9.82 -8.53 0.37
CA GLY A 12 10.38 -7.21 0.62
C GLY A 12 10.52 -6.83 2.10
N GLY A 13 10.81 -5.55 2.33
CA GLY A 13 11.12 -5.01 3.66
C GLY A 13 9.93 -4.44 4.44
N SER A 14 8.70 -4.59 3.94
CA SER A 14 7.51 -4.07 4.62
C SER A 14 7.14 -4.93 5.83
N ALA A 15 6.34 -4.37 6.75
CA ALA A 15 5.76 -5.12 7.86
C ALA A 15 4.84 -6.27 7.40
N GLU A 16 4.49 -6.31 6.12
CA GLU A 16 3.55 -7.25 5.50
C GLU A 16 4.27 -8.26 4.57
N ALA A 17 5.61 -8.31 4.61
CA ALA A 17 6.42 -9.16 3.73
C ALA A 17 6.05 -10.65 3.81
N ASP A 18 5.77 -11.17 5.01
CA ASP A 18 5.39 -12.58 5.18
C ASP A 18 4.01 -12.89 4.60
N VAL A 19 3.08 -11.93 4.68
CA VAL A 19 1.78 -12.01 4.02
C VAL A 19 1.99 -12.06 2.51
N SER A 20 2.87 -11.20 1.99
CA SER A 20 3.20 -11.15 0.56
C SER A 20 3.81 -12.46 0.06
N ARG A 21 4.81 -13.03 0.75
CA ARG A 21 5.38 -14.35 0.43
C ARG A 21 4.33 -15.45 0.48
N SER A 22 3.40 -15.37 1.44
CA SER A 22 2.31 -16.34 1.56
C SER A 22 1.33 -16.27 0.39
N SER A 23 0.86 -15.08 0.06
CA SER A 23 0.01 -14.81 -1.11
C SER A 23 0.69 -15.28 -2.40
N ALA A 24 1.99 -15.02 -2.54
CA ALA A 24 2.77 -15.38 -3.72
C ALA A 24 2.86 -16.90 -3.92
N ARG A 25 2.97 -17.70 -2.85
CA ARG A 25 2.94 -19.17 -2.98
C ARG A 25 1.66 -19.67 -3.67
N GLY A 26 0.50 -19.10 -3.29
CA GLY A 26 -0.78 -19.45 -3.90
C GLY A 26 -0.84 -19.04 -5.37
N VAL A 27 -0.42 -17.80 -5.68
CA VAL A 27 -0.43 -17.27 -7.05
C VAL A 27 0.55 -18.01 -7.96
N VAL A 28 1.77 -18.28 -7.51
CA VAL A 28 2.77 -19.06 -8.25
C VAL A 28 2.25 -20.47 -8.54
N GLY A 29 1.58 -21.11 -7.57
CA GLY A 29 0.94 -22.41 -7.76
C GLY A 29 -0.07 -22.38 -8.91
N ALA A 30 -1.02 -21.45 -8.87
CA ALA A 30 -2.06 -21.32 -9.89
C ALA A 30 -1.52 -20.92 -11.28
N LEU A 31 -0.49 -20.05 -11.33
CA LEU A 31 0.13 -19.66 -12.59
C LEU A 31 0.85 -20.86 -13.25
N LYS A 32 1.54 -21.68 -12.47
CA LYS A 32 2.25 -22.87 -12.99
C LYS A 32 1.33 -23.95 -13.57
N GLU A 33 0.03 -23.92 -13.27
CA GLU A 33 -0.95 -24.80 -13.93
C GLU A 33 -1.21 -24.41 -15.40
N ASN A 34 -0.95 -23.15 -15.76
CA ASN A 34 -1.35 -22.57 -17.05
C ASN A 34 -0.18 -22.01 -17.88
N PHE A 35 0.97 -21.75 -17.25
CA PHE A 35 2.14 -21.15 -17.86
C PHE A 35 3.40 -21.96 -17.52
N ASP A 36 4.25 -22.19 -18.52
CA ASP A 36 5.42 -23.04 -18.35
C ASP A 36 6.60 -22.26 -17.70
N GLN A 37 6.58 -20.93 -17.79
CA GLN A 37 7.69 -20.06 -17.36
C GLN A 37 7.22 -19.08 -16.28
N VAL A 38 7.26 -19.52 -15.03
CA VAL A 38 6.90 -18.70 -13.85
C VAL A 38 8.05 -18.69 -12.86
N THR A 39 8.63 -17.51 -12.62
CA THR A 39 9.73 -17.30 -11.67
C THR A 39 9.26 -16.44 -10.50
N SER A 40 9.61 -16.82 -9.28
CA SER A 40 9.39 -16.00 -8.08
C SER A 40 10.64 -15.18 -7.80
N ILE A 41 10.48 -13.87 -7.55
CA ILE A 41 11.56 -12.91 -7.26
C ILE A 41 11.22 -12.19 -5.96
N GLU A 42 12.19 -12.07 -5.06
CA GLU A 42 12.06 -11.30 -3.83
C GLU A 42 12.26 -9.80 -4.13
N LEU A 43 11.49 -8.92 -3.47
CA LEU A 43 11.70 -7.47 -3.55
C LEU A 43 12.82 -7.04 -2.59
N ASP A 44 14.05 -7.30 -2.98
CA ASP A 44 15.26 -6.90 -2.25
C ASP A 44 16.15 -5.98 -3.11
N ASP A 45 17.37 -5.75 -2.65
CA ASP A 45 18.33 -4.87 -3.33
C ASP A 45 18.79 -5.45 -4.69
N ASP A 46 18.63 -6.76 -4.91
CA ASP A 46 19.05 -7.48 -6.12
C ASP A 46 17.89 -7.66 -7.13
N VAL A 47 16.73 -7.04 -6.87
CA VAL A 47 15.52 -7.20 -7.71
C VAL A 47 15.77 -6.78 -9.16
N ALA A 48 16.59 -5.74 -9.39
CA ALA A 48 16.91 -5.25 -10.73
C ALA A 48 17.67 -6.31 -11.55
N ASP A 49 18.70 -6.91 -10.95
CA ASP A 49 19.51 -7.95 -11.57
C ASP A 49 18.67 -9.19 -11.83
N SER A 50 17.84 -9.58 -10.85
CA SER A 50 16.92 -10.73 -10.95
C SER A 50 15.92 -10.60 -12.11
N LEU A 51 15.35 -9.40 -12.31
CA LEU A 51 14.46 -9.12 -13.43
C LEU A 51 15.22 -9.19 -14.77
N SER A 52 16.41 -8.60 -14.84
CA SER A 52 17.21 -8.58 -16.08
C SER A 52 17.63 -9.98 -16.55
N ALA A 53 17.87 -10.91 -15.62
CA ALA A 53 18.34 -12.27 -15.92
C ALA A 53 17.27 -13.17 -16.55
N CYS A 54 15.99 -12.86 -16.34
CA CYS A 54 14.89 -13.79 -16.65
C CYS A 54 14.23 -13.57 -18.02
N GLY A 55 14.54 -12.45 -18.73
CA GLY A 55 13.98 -12.13 -20.04
C GLY A 55 12.46 -12.26 -20.09
N LEU A 56 11.78 -11.62 -19.13
CA LEU A 56 10.35 -11.77 -18.82
C LEU A 56 9.43 -10.90 -19.68
N ASP A 57 8.19 -11.36 -19.88
CA ASP A 57 7.16 -10.66 -20.66
C ASP A 57 6.26 -9.78 -19.78
N VAL A 58 6.03 -10.22 -18.54
CA VAL A 58 5.15 -9.53 -17.58
C VAL A 58 5.58 -9.81 -16.14
N VAL A 59 5.43 -8.79 -15.30
CA VAL A 59 5.58 -8.87 -13.85
C VAL A 59 4.21 -8.99 -13.19
N PHE A 60 4.09 -9.87 -12.21
CA PHE A 60 2.93 -10.01 -11.34
C PHE A 60 3.34 -9.62 -9.91
N PRO A 61 3.13 -8.36 -9.50
CA PRO A 61 3.43 -7.94 -8.13
C PRO A 61 2.44 -8.57 -7.15
N ILE A 62 2.95 -9.33 -6.18
CA ILE A 62 2.20 -9.85 -5.03
C ILE A 62 2.83 -9.27 -3.78
N LEU A 63 2.65 -7.97 -3.58
CA LEU A 63 3.28 -7.21 -2.52
C LEU A 63 2.22 -6.56 -1.64
N HIS A 64 2.61 -6.24 -0.42
CA HIS A 64 1.75 -5.55 0.54
C HIS A 64 2.52 -4.41 1.19
N GLY A 65 1.93 -3.22 1.16
CA GLY A 65 2.54 -1.99 1.64
C GLY A 65 3.66 -1.46 0.75
N ARG A 66 4.44 -0.55 1.32
CA ARG A 66 5.51 0.18 0.63
C ARG A 66 6.79 -0.67 0.59
N PRO A 67 7.58 -0.65 -0.51
CA PRO A 67 7.40 0.16 -1.73
C PRO A 67 6.64 -0.55 -2.87
N GLY A 68 5.92 -1.64 -2.58
CA GLY A 68 5.28 -2.47 -3.62
C GLY A 68 3.94 -1.95 -4.14
N GLU A 69 3.17 -1.27 -3.29
CA GLU A 69 1.79 -0.85 -3.57
C GLU A 69 1.61 0.68 -3.68
N ASP A 70 2.68 1.47 -3.57
CA ASP A 70 2.61 2.94 -3.45
C ASP A 70 3.04 3.71 -4.72
N GLY A 71 3.16 3.01 -5.85
CA GLY A 71 3.65 3.57 -7.11
C GLY A 71 5.16 3.47 -7.29
N THR A 72 5.93 3.17 -6.24
CA THR A 72 7.40 3.11 -6.33
C THR A 72 7.85 1.94 -7.23
N LEU A 73 7.39 0.72 -6.95
CA LEU A 73 7.68 -0.43 -7.81
C LEU A 73 7.14 -0.23 -9.23
N GLN A 74 5.92 0.30 -9.35
CA GLN A 74 5.31 0.54 -10.66
C GLN A 74 6.20 1.49 -11.49
N GLY A 75 6.67 2.59 -10.89
CA GLY A 75 7.56 3.54 -11.57
C GLY A 75 8.89 2.91 -11.97
N PHE A 76 9.44 2.06 -11.11
CA PHE A 76 10.64 1.28 -11.43
C PHE A 76 10.43 0.36 -12.65
N LEU A 77 9.30 -0.37 -12.69
CA LEU A 77 8.97 -1.25 -13.81
C LEU A 77 8.70 -0.47 -15.11
N GLU A 78 8.05 0.70 -15.03
CA GLU A 78 7.84 1.60 -16.19
C GLU A 78 9.19 2.05 -16.78
N ILE A 79 10.15 2.45 -15.95
CA ILE A 79 11.48 2.88 -16.40
C ILE A 79 12.23 1.73 -17.10
N LEU A 80 12.09 0.50 -16.58
CA LEU A 80 12.68 -0.69 -17.19
C LEU A 80 11.91 -1.21 -18.40
N GLY A 81 10.74 -0.65 -18.72
CA GLY A 81 9.90 -1.07 -19.83
C GLY A 81 9.18 -2.40 -19.62
N TYR A 82 9.01 -2.84 -18.37
CA TYR A 82 8.29 -4.06 -18.04
C TYR A 82 6.79 -3.80 -17.90
N ARG A 83 5.98 -4.66 -18.50
CA ARG A 83 4.53 -4.71 -18.24
C ARG A 83 4.29 -5.32 -16.88
N TYR A 84 3.29 -4.84 -16.14
CA TYR A 84 2.92 -5.41 -14.86
C TYR A 84 1.41 -5.49 -14.66
N VAL A 85 0.99 -6.40 -13.79
CA VAL A 85 -0.41 -6.55 -13.37
C VAL A 85 -0.74 -5.51 -12.30
N GLY A 86 -1.91 -4.88 -12.42
CA GLY A 86 -2.47 -3.99 -11.40
C GLY A 86 -2.59 -2.54 -11.86
N SER A 87 -2.65 -1.64 -10.88
CA SER A 87 -2.77 -0.19 -11.09
C SER A 87 -1.45 0.44 -11.51
N ASP A 88 -1.52 1.51 -12.30
CA ASP A 88 -0.34 2.29 -12.70
C ASP A 88 0.30 3.06 -11.52
N VAL A 89 1.38 3.81 -11.83
CA VAL A 89 2.12 4.63 -10.85
C VAL A 89 1.20 5.60 -10.11
N HIS A 90 0.39 6.36 -10.87
CA HIS A 90 -0.43 7.43 -10.32
C HIS A 90 -1.54 6.87 -9.42
N SER A 91 -2.26 5.88 -9.92
CA SER A 91 -3.37 5.25 -9.21
C SER A 91 -2.90 4.54 -7.95
N SER A 92 -1.75 3.85 -8.00
CA SER A 92 -1.14 3.20 -6.83
C SER A 92 -0.74 4.21 -5.75
N ALA A 93 -0.07 5.30 -6.14
CA ALA A 93 0.34 6.36 -5.21
C ALA A 93 -0.86 7.07 -4.57
N LEU A 94 -1.90 7.38 -5.35
CA LEU A 94 -3.13 7.98 -4.85
C LEU A 94 -3.87 7.05 -3.88
N ALA A 95 -4.05 5.79 -4.26
CA ALA A 95 -4.81 4.82 -3.47
C ALA A 95 -4.11 4.50 -2.13
N MET A 96 -2.77 4.47 -2.10
CA MET A 96 -2.01 4.22 -0.88
C MET A 96 -2.22 5.34 0.16
N ASN A 97 -2.39 6.59 -0.28
CA ASN A 97 -2.60 7.72 0.61
C ASN A 97 -4.10 7.95 0.87
N LYS A 98 -4.58 7.49 2.03
CA LYS A 98 -6.00 7.58 2.42
C LYS A 98 -6.53 9.01 2.50
N ILE A 99 -5.68 9.99 2.77
CA ILE A 99 -6.08 11.40 2.81
C ILE A 99 -6.42 11.86 1.40
N VAL A 100 -5.50 11.62 0.46
CA VAL A 100 -5.63 12.04 -0.94
C VAL A 100 -6.73 11.25 -1.65
N ALA A 101 -6.76 9.92 -1.51
CA ALA A 101 -7.82 9.08 -2.07
C ALA A 101 -9.21 9.56 -1.65
N LYS A 102 -9.37 9.91 -0.37
CA LYS A 102 -10.65 10.38 0.17
C LYS A 102 -11.03 11.76 -0.37
N GLN A 103 -10.07 12.67 -0.58
CA GLN A 103 -10.32 13.95 -1.25
C GLN A 103 -10.82 13.74 -2.68
N VAL A 104 -10.16 12.87 -3.45
CA VAL A 104 -10.58 12.52 -4.82
C VAL A 104 -12.00 11.95 -4.84
N PHE A 105 -12.32 11.07 -3.89
CA PHE A 105 -13.68 10.52 -3.74
C PHE A 105 -14.72 11.61 -3.41
N GLN A 106 -14.40 12.54 -2.51
CA GLN A 106 -15.28 13.67 -2.18
C GLN A 106 -15.53 14.57 -3.38
N GLU A 107 -14.49 14.92 -4.12
CA GLU A 107 -14.60 15.74 -5.34
C GLU A 107 -15.43 15.05 -6.43
N ALA A 108 -15.34 13.72 -6.51
CA ALA A 108 -16.17 12.91 -7.41
C ALA A 108 -17.62 12.69 -6.91
N GLY A 109 -17.99 13.23 -5.73
CA GLY A 109 -19.33 13.07 -5.15
C GLY A 109 -19.60 11.69 -4.56
N LEU A 110 -18.57 10.90 -4.29
CA LEU A 110 -18.70 9.59 -3.65
C LEU A 110 -18.85 9.74 -2.12
N PRO A 111 -19.69 8.92 -1.47
CA PRO A 111 -19.86 8.97 -0.03
C PRO A 111 -18.58 8.50 0.66
N VAL A 112 -18.09 9.32 1.58
CA VAL A 112 -16.98 8.98 2.48
C VAL A 112 -17.35 9.41 3.90
N ALA A 113 -16.82 8.72 4.91
CA ALA A 113 -16.95 9.17 6.30
C ALA A 113 -16.36 10.57 6.48
N ASP A 114 -16.67 11.31 7.53
CA ASP A 114 -15.91 12.53 7.85
C ASP A 114 -14.48 12.17 8.31
N GLN A 115 -13.55 13.14 8.29
CA GLN A 115 -12.19 12.94 8.81
C GLN A 115 -11.57 14.24 9.32
N CYS A 116 -10.63 14.06 10.24
CA CYS A 116 -9.65 15.06 10.62
C CYS A 116 -8.25 14.49 10.38
N VAL A 117 -7.33 15.30 9.84
CA VAL A 117 -5.94 14.90 9.62
C VAL A 117 -5.08 15.45 10.75
N VAL A 118 -4.35 14.57 11.43
CA VAL A 118 -3.37 14.92 12.47
C VAL A 118 -1.97 14.67 11.94
N ARG A 119 -1.10 15.68 12.05
CA ARG A 119 0.32 15.57 11.65
C ARG A 119 1.18 15.37 12.90
N ARG A 120 2.02 14.33 12.88
CA ARG A 120 2.98 14.00 13.96
C ARG A 120 4.46 14.21 13.59
N GLN A 121 4.76 14.63 12.36
CA GLN A 121 6.14 14.80 11.89
C GLN A 121 6.79 16.07 12.46
N SER A 122 8.07 15.98 12.84
CA SER A 122 8.83 17.11 13.37
C SER A 122 8.83 18.30 12.41
N GLY A 123 8.63 19.51 12.95
CA GLY A 123 8.58 20.75 12.19
C GLY A 123 7.20 21.16 11.65
N ILE A 124 6.24 20.24 11.59
CA ILE A 124 4.84 20.49 11.16
C ILE A 124 3.82 19.73 12.03
N ALA A 125 4.22 19.33 13.23
CA ALA A 125 3.36 18.57 14.13
C ALA A 125 2.24 19.46 14.67
N ASP A 126 1.01 18.96 14.64
CA ASP A 126 -0.11 19.60 15.32
C ASP A 126 0.10 19.48 16.84
N SER A 127 -0.39 20.47 17.59
CA SER A 127 -0.55 20.33 19.04
C SER A 127 -1.54 19.20 19.32
N VAL A 128 -1.24 18.35 20.31
CA VAL A 128 -2.16 17.29 20.75
C VAL A 128 -3.48 17.90 21.23
N ALA A 129 -3.41 18.97 22.05
CA ALA A 129 -4.60 19.66 22.56
C ALA A 129 -5.48 20.22 21.43
N ASP A 130 -4.86 20.84 20.42
CA ASP A 130 -5.59 21.40 19.28
C ASP A 130 -6.19 20.28 18.41
N SER A 131 -5.46 19.18 18.23
CA SER A 131 -5.92 18.01 17.48
C SER A 131 -7.13 17.37 18.15
N VAL A 132 -7.07 17.12 19.47
CA VAL A 132 -8.20 16.60 20.26
C VAL A 132 -9.39 17.54 20.14
N ALA A 133 -9.21 18.84 20.36
CA ALA A 133 -10.30 19.82 20.28
C ALA A 133 -10.97 19.83 18.89
N ARG A 134 -10.18 19.84 17.79
CA ARG A 134 -10.70 19.76 16.42
C ARG A 134 -11.46 18.47 16.17
N ILE A 135 -10.93 17.33 16.62
CA ILE A 135 -11.57 16.02 16.44
C ILE A 135 -12.88 15.96 17.21
N THR A 136 -12.88 16.29 18.49
CA THR A 136 -14.09 16.28 19.33
C THR A 136 -15.17 17.19 18.77
N GLN A 137 -14.80 18.37 18.27
CA GLN A 137 -15.75 19.31 17.67
C GLN A 137 -16.36 18.80 16.35
N SER A 138 -15.58 18.11 15.51
CA SER A 138 -16.00 17.73 14.15
C SER A 138 -16.53 16.31 14.02
N LEU A 139 -15.99 15.36 14.79
CA LEU A 139 -16.25 13.93 14.69
C LEU A 139 -16.81 13.32 15.98
N GLY A 140 -16.73 14.04 17.11
CA GLY A 140 -17.07 13.52 18.44
C GLY A 140 -15.91 12.79 19.12
N GLU A 141 -16.21 12.07 20.19
CA GLU A 141 -15.21 11.40 21.05
C GLU A 141 -14.97 9.93 20.65
N SER A 142 -15.92 9.31 19.94
CA SER A 142 -15.80 7.94 19.46
C SER A 142 -15.35 7.93 18.00
N VAL A 143 -14.08 7.62 17.75
CA VAL A 143 -13.45 7.74 16.43
C VAL A 143 -12.56 6.55 16.09
N VAL A 144 -12.27 6.39 14.81
CA VAL A 144 -11.26 5.44 14.33
C VAL A 144 -10.02 6.22 13.93
N VAL A 145 -8.90 5.96 14.60
CA VAL A 145 -7.59 6.51 14.23
C VAL A 145 -6.86 5.49 13.37
N LYS A 146 -6.25 5.92 12.26
CA LYS A 146 -5.51 5.06 11.35
C LYS A 146 -4.38 5.81 10.64
N PRO A 147 -3.25 5.18 10.30
CA PRO A 147 -2.19 5.83 9.53
C PRO A 147 -2.67 6.14 8.11
N ALA A 148 -2.21 7.26 7.56
CA ALA A 148 -2.61 7.70 6.22
C ALA A 148 -2.16 6.75 5.11
N CYS A 149 -0.96 6.19 5.22
CA CYS A 149 -0.30 5.40 4.16
C CYS A 149 0.12 4.00 4.61
N GLN A 150 -0.70 3.31 5.42
CA GLN A 150 -0.45 1.91 5.79
C GLN A 150 -1.58 0.93 5.43
N GLY A 151 -1.19 -0.33 5.19
CA GLY A 151 -2.05 -1.46 4.88
C GLY A 151 -2.42 -2.32 6.10
N SER A 152 -3.12 -3.43 5.85
CA SER A 152 -3.41 -4.53 6.79
C SER A 152 -3.91 -4.15 8.19
N ALA A 153 -4.68 -3.07 8.29
CA ALA A 153 -5.17 -2.51 9.56
C ALA A 153 -4.06 -2.19 10.60
N ILE A 154 -2.80 -2.10 10.15
CA ILE A 154 -1.67 -1.78 11.00
C ILE A 154 -1.82 -0.35 11.52
N GLY A 155 -1.83 -0.20 12.85
CA GLY A 155 -2.01 1.09 13.51
C GLY A 155 -3.44 1.62 13.52
N VAL A 156 -4.43 0.81 13.13
CA VAL A 156 -5.85 1.17 13.28
C VAL A 156 -6.27 0.96 14.73
N THR A 157 -6.81 1.99 15.37
CA THR A 157 -7.35 1.93 16.73
C THR A 157 -8.77 2.49 16.77
N LEU A 158 -9.63 1.79 17.51
CA LEU A 158 -10.94 2.30 17.92
C LEU A 158 -10.76 3.07 19.22
N ILE A 159 -11.30 4.27 19.27
CA ILE A 159 -11.21 5.18 20.41
C ILE A 159 -12.62 5.48 20.84
N ASP A 160 -12.93 5.25 22.12
CA ASP A 160 -14.30 5.42 22.63
C ASP A 160 -14.41 6.57 23.66
N ASN A 161 -13.30 7.21 24.03
CA ASN A 161 -13.29 8.33 24.97
C ASN A 161 -12.13 9.31 24.71
N ILE A 162 -12.25 10.51 25.29
CA ILE A 162 -11.28 11.61 25.12
C ILE A 162 -9.88 11.28 25.64
N SER A 163 -9.76 10.47 26.70
CA SER A 163 -8.46 10.11 27.29
C SER A 163 -7.68 9.20 26.35
N GLU A 164 -8.35 8.23 25.73
CA GLU A 164 -7.77 7.39 24.68
C GLU A 164 -7.42 8.21 23.44
N LEU A 165 -8.28 9.16 23.05
CA LEU A 165 -8.01 10.03 21.92
C LEU A 165 -6.71 10.82 22.11
N HIS A 166 -6.50 11.39 23.30
CA HIS A 166 -5.28 12.14 23.63
C HIS A 166 -4.00 11.28 23.51
N ASN A 167 -4.08 9.98 23.76
CA ASN A 167 -2.94 9.08 23.59
C ASN A 167 -2.72 8.66 22.13
N ALA A 168 -3.80 8.63 21.35
CA ALA A 168 -3.79 8.16 19.96
C ALA A 168 -3.35 9.24 18.95
N VAL A 169 -3.48 10.54 19.28
CA VAL A 169 -3.20 11.69 18.39
C VAL A 169 -1.92 12.45 18.68
#